data_AF-A0A2A4MKY5-F1
#
_entry.id   AF-A0A2A4MKY5-F1
#
_cell.length_a   1.000
_cell.length_b   1.000
_cell.length_c   1.000
_cell.angle_alpha   90.00
_cell.angle_beta   90.00
_cell.angle_gamma   90.00
#
_symmetry.space_group_name_H-M   'P 1'
#
loop_
_entity.id
_entity.type
_entity.pdbx_description
1 polymer ?
#
loop_
_entity_poly.entity_id
_entity_poly.type
_entity_poly.pdbx_seq_one_letter_code
_entity_poly.pdbx_strand_id
1 'polypeptide(L)'
;MDNQLNNLGSEIDVAIKESDIPALNALIDRCNKALESIDFQYRAIIHFFKANCYSALASMQSGEPDYMWSWQQNDKVLEILSLRRAVSEPEFSKLELIFQCKILTNLGNNLNQFGRFIEAIQAWDFALSLVPNFAMALGNKGVGVIHYARSLYDYGHAGILFSHAKNYLKESISQGALWDSGLHPEAKEYFRQNYNRAENYLEKIAYDFEFNLDQWPIGENKKEVAYRTWCLRHCLFLSPLNDVCRKSASARDVLHLPSHTYKINEEPRFPNYYNLLKQEYVTARFVLFESSGNKNEHISDRDVLLINGFDGVQFGYRAEQLKTAYRLAYSLFDKIALFLNEYYEVGLKARGCSQLSHIMVATKLNIA
;
A
#
# COMPACT_ATOMS: atom_id res chain seq x y z
N MET A 1 9.21 -28.23 -13.61
CA MET A 1 9.68 -27.71 -12.31
C MET A 1 10.70 -28.71 -11.79
N ASP A 2 11.89 -28.27 -11.40
CA ASP A 2 13.00 -29.14 -10.99
C ASP A 2 12.60 -30.01 -9.78
N ASN A 3 12.96 -31.30 -9.77
CA ASN A 3 12.57 -32.25 -8.72
C ASN A 3 13.03 -31.78 -7.33
N GLN A 4 14.14 -31.05 -7.24
CA GLN A 4 14.63 -30.49 -5.98
C GLN A 4 13.71 -29.40 -5.39
N LEU A 5 13.12 -28.56 -6.24
CA LEU A 5 12.19 -27.50 -5.81
C LEU A 5 10.85 -28.08 -5.34
N ASN A 6 10.34 -29.10 -6.05
CA ASN A 6 9.12 -29.79 -5.66
C ASN A 6 9.28 -30.49 -4.30
N ASN A 7 10.44 -31.11 -4.06
CA ASN A 7 10.75 -31.72 -2.77
C ASN A 7 10.83 -30.66 -1.66
N LEU A 8 11.52 -29.54 -1.91
CA LEU A 8 11.63 -28.46 -0.92
C LEU A 8 10.24 -27.89 -0.54
N GLY A 9 9.38 -27.63 -1.52
CA GLY A 9 8.01 -27.18 -1.25
C GLY A 9 7.21 -28.19 -0.43
N SER A 10 7.31 -29.48 -0.76
CA SER A 10 6.60 -30.55 -0.04
C SER A 10 7.08 -30.71 1.41
N GLU A 11 8.39 -30.61 1.63
CA GLU A 11 8.98 -30.66 2.98
C GLU A 11 8.52 -29.47 3.84
N ILE A 12 8.38 -28.29 3.24
CA ILE A 12 7.82 -27.10 3.91
C ILE A 12 6.37 -27.35 4.28
N ASP A 13 5.54 -27.84 3.34
CA ASP A 13 4.13 -28.10 3.62
C ASP A 13 3.94 -29.11 4.78
N VAL A 14 4.80 -30.14 4.86
CA VAL A 14 4.82 -31.10 5.98
C VAL A 14 5.20 -30.40 7.29
N ALA A 15 6.30 -29.63 7.32
CA ALA A 15 6.75 -28.93 8.51
C ALA A 15 5.72 -27.91 9.03
N ILE A 16 5.01 -27.23 8.12
CA ILE A 16 3.90 -26.32 8.46
C ILE A 16 2.75 -27.11 9.12
N LYS A 17 2.34 -28.23 8.52
CA LYS A 17 1.24 -29.05 9.03
C LYS A 17 1.54 -29.63 10.41
N GLU A 18 2.79 -30.04 10.65
CA GLU A 18 3.25 -30.60 11.92
C GLU A 18 3.59 -29.54 12.97
N SER A 19 3.62 -28.27 12.57
CA SER A 19 4.07 -27.15 13.40
C SER A 19 5.49 -27.31 13.96
N ASP A 20 6.40 -27.89 13.15
CA ASP A 20 7.78 -28.17 13.54
C ASP A 20 8.69 -26.94 13.35
N ILE A 21 8.86 -26.18 14.44
CA ILE A 21 9.68 -24.96 14.47
C ILE A 21 11.16 -25.23 14.09
N PRO A 22 11.87 -26.23 14.68
CA PRO A 22 13.22 -26.59 14.25
C PRO A 22 13.33 -26.91 12.76
N ALA A 23 12.40 -27.69 12.20
CA ALA A 23 12.40 -28.03 10.78
C ALA A 23 12.20 -26.80 9.90
N LEU A 24 11.27 -25.91 10.26
CA LEU A 24 11.04 -24.66 9.52
C LEU A 24 12.28 -23.77 9.48
N ASN A 25 13.00 -23.63 10.61
CA ASN A 25 14.25 -22.88 10.65
C ASN A 25 15.34 -23.52 9.77
N ALA A 26 15.48 -24.86 9.81
CA ALA A 26 16.42 -25.56 8.94
C ALA A 26 16.08 -25.40 7.44
N LEU A 27 14.79 -25.37 7.10
CA LEU A 27 14.31 -25.14 5.74
C LEU A 27 14.55 -23.70 5.28
N ILE A 28 14.43 -22.71 6.16
CA ILE A 28 14.82 -21.32 5.88
C ILE A 28 16.31 -21.22 5.54
N ASP A 29 17.18 -21.89 6.31
CA ASP A 29 18.62 -21.91 6.04
C ASP A 29 18.94 -22.58 4.70
N ARG A 30 18.22 -23.65 4.35
CA ARG A 30 18.31 -24.29 3.03
C ARG A 30 17.87 -23.34 1.91
N CYS A 31 16.79 -22.59 2.10
CA CYS A 31 16.37 -21.56 1.15
C CYS A 31 17.44 -20.48 0.97
N ASN A 32 18.08 -20.02 2.06
CA ASN A 32 19.17 -19.03 1.99
C ASN A 32 20.36 -19.56 1.17
N LYS A 33 20.81 -20.79 1.42
CA LYS A 33 21.89 -21.44 0.65
C LYS A 33 21.52 -21.67 -0.82
N ALA A 34 20.25 -22.00 -1.08
CA ALA A 34 19.76 -22.16 -2.44
C ALA A 34 19.82 -20.84 -3.22
N LEU A 35 19.44 -19.72 -2.60
CA LEU A 35 19.49 -18.39 -3.25
C LEU A 35 20.92 -17.97 -3.67
N GLU A 36 21.95 -18.48 -3.00
CA GLU A 36 23.36 -18.24 -3.36
C GLU A 36 23.83 -19.07 -4.57
N SER A 37 23.21 -20.22 -4.82
CA SER A 37 23.74 -21.26 -5.72
C SER A 37 22.85 -21.62 -6.91
N ILE A 38 21.55 -21.26 -6.87
CA ILE A 38 20.57 -21.63 -7.91
C ILE A 38 20.50 -20.61 -9.05
N ASP A 39 20.10 -21.11 -10.22
CA ASP A 39 19.78 -20.33 -11.41
C ASP A 39 18.72 -19.25 -11.11
N PHE A 40 18.90 -18.10 -11.74
CA PHE A 40 18.07 -16.93 -11.62
C PHE A 40 16.57 -17.24 -11.80
N GLN A 41 16.20 -18.24 -12.63
CA GLN A 41 14.79 -18.58 -12.92
C GLN A 41 13.96 -19.17 -11.75
N TYR A 42 14.55 -19.46 -10.59
CA TYR A 42 13.84 -20.09 -9.46
C TYR A 42 13.87 -19.26 -8.16
N ARG A 43 14.49 -18.06 -8.17
CA ARG A 43 14.69 -17.26 -6.97
C ARG A 43 13.38 -16.76 -6.38
N ALA A 44 12.45 -16.33 -7.23
CA ALA A 44 11.12 -15.91 -6.84
C ALA A 44 10.34 -17.04 -6.11
N ILE A 45 10.47 -18.28 -6.58
CA ILE A 45 9.84 -19.46 -5.95
C ILE A 45 10.47 -19.74 -4.58
N ILE A 46 11.80 -19.69 -4.47
CA ILE A 46 12.49 -19.91 -3.19
C ILE A 46 12.15 -18.80 -2.19
N HIS A 47 12.06 -17.55 -2.63
CA HIS A 47 11.60 -16.44 -1.80
C HIS A 47 10.16 -16.64 -1.31
N PHE A 48 9.27 -17.16 -2.16
CA PHE A 48 7.91 -17.54 -1.76
C PHE A 48 7.90 -18.67 -0.72
N PHE A 49 8.69 -19.73 -0.91
CA PHE A 49 8.84 -20.81 0.07
C PHE A 49 9.32 -20.31 1.43
N LYS A 50 10.35 -19.47 1.43
CA LYS A 50 10.87 -18.83 2.64
C LYS A 50 9.81 -17.96 3.33
N ALA A 51 8.97 -17.24 2.56
CA ALA A 51 7.85 -16.50 3.10
C ALA A 51 6.83 -17.42 3.80
N ASN A 52 6.49 -18.56 3.21
CA ASN A 52 5.56 -19.53 3.84
C ASN A 52 6.11 -20.07 5.17
N CYS A 53 7.42 -20.33 5.26
CA CYS A 53 8.04 -20.73 6.53
C CYS A 53 7.88 -19.65 7.61
N TYR A 54 8.17 -18.39 7.29
CA TYR A 54 7.98 -17.28 8.23
C TYR A 54 6.51 -17.06 8.62
N SER A 55 5.59 -17.23 7.66
CA SER A 55 4.13 -17.16 7.91
C SER A 55 3.70 -18.19 8.95
N ALA A 56 4.20 -19.42 8.83
CA ALA A 56 3.91 -20.49 9.75
C ALA A 56 4.50 -20.21 11.15
N LEU A 57 5.77 -19.78 11.22
CA LEU A 57 6.41 -19.39 12.49
C LEU A 57 5.64 -18.26 13.19
N ALA A 58 5.24 -17.22 12.44
CA ALA A 58 4.46 -16.12 12.97
C ALA A 58 3.08 -16.56 13.46
N SER A 59 2.42 -17.49 12.74
CA SER A 59 1.11 -18.03 13.12
C SER A 59 1.17 -18.80 14.43
N MET A 60 2.25 -19.57 14.66
CA MET A 60 2.46 -20.32 15.92
C MET A 60 2.67 -19.40 17.12
N GLN A 61 3.25 -18.22 16.92
CA GLN A 61 3.47 -17.23 17.97
C GLN A 61 2.26 -16.29 18.16
N SER A 62 1.29 -16.28 17.23
CA SER A 62 0.20 -15.29 17.21
C SER A 62 -0.80 -15.43 18.37
N GLY A 63 -0.78 -16.55 19.10
CA GLY A 63 -1.56 -16.74 20.32
C GLY A 63 -0.95 -16.06 21.55
N GLU A 64 0.33 -15.69 21.51
CA GLU A 64 1.04 -15.05 22.62
C GLU A 64 0.73 -13.54 22.65
N PRO A 65 0.12 -13.01 23.74
CA PRO A 65 -0.22 -11.59 23.82
C PRO A 65 0.98 -10.67 23.59
N ASP A 66 2.14 -11.04 24.14
CA ASP A 66 3.38 -10.26 24.00
C ASP A 66 3.85 -10.16 22.55
N TYR A 67 3.68 -11.23 21.77
CA TYR A 67 4.00 -11.22 20.34
C TYR A 67 2.96 -10.41 19.55
N MET A 68 1.67 -10.61 19.84
CA MET A 68 0.57 -9.97 19.13
C MET A 68 0.61 -8.44 19.24
N TRP A 69 0.97 -7.91 20.42
CA TRP A 69 1.08 -6.47 20.67
C TRP A 69 2.48 -5.91 20.46
N SER A 70 3.47 -6.76 20.16
CA SER A 70 4.81 -6.31 19.84
C SER A 70 4.83 -5.61 18.48
N TRP A 71 5.41 -4.41 18.44
CA TRP A 71 5.78 -3.73 17.20
C TRP A 71 6.88 -4.48 16.42
N GLN A 72 7.63 -5.35 17.10
CA GLN A 72 8.73 -6.14 16.54
C GLN A 72 8.28 -7.59 16.29
N GLN A 73 7.40 -7.78 15.30
CA GLN A 73 7.01 -9.10 14.79
C GLN A 73 7.99 -9.53 13.69
N ASN A 74 9.19 -9.94 14.09
CA ASN A 74 10.30 -10.23 13.16
C ASN A 74 9.92 -11.20 12.04
N ASP A 75 9.25 -12.31 12.36
CA ASP A 75 8.88 -13.32 11.36
C ASP A 75 7.94 -12.75 10.30
N LYS A 76 6.91 -11.99 10.68
CA LYS A 76 6.02 -11.37 9.69
C LYS A 76 6.69 -10.28 8.85
N VAL A 77 7.63 -9.52 9.45
CA VAL A 77 8.44 -8.57 8.68
C VAL A 77 9.30 -9.32 7.65
N LEU A 78 9.90 -10.43 8.05
CA LEU A 78 10.71 -11.28 7.16
C LEU A 78 9.86 -11.97 6.08
N GLU A 79 8.61 -12.32 6.38
CA GLU A 79 7.63 -12.79 5.40
C GLU A 79 7.37 -11.72 4.33
N ILE A 80 7.01 -10.49 4.74
CA ILE A 80 6.80 -9.36 3.81
C ILE A 80 8.04 -9.10 2.96
N LEU A 81 9.22 -9.08 3.58
CA LEU A 81 10.48 -8.86 2.86
C LEU A 81 10.76 -9.98 1.85
N SER A 82 10.47 -11.22 2.21
CA SER A 82 10.65 -12.37 1.31
C SER A 82 9.69 -12.30 0.13
N LEU A 83 8.41 -11.97 0.35
CA LEU A 83 7.42 -11.78 -0.72
C LEU A 83 7.77 -10.60 -1.63
N ARG A 84 8.24 -9.49 -1.07
CA ARG A 84 8.72 -8.33 -1.86
C ARG A 84 9.92 -8.71 -2.72
N ARG A 85 10.86 -9.47 -2.18
CA ARG A 85 12.00 -9.98 -2.95
C ARG A 85 11.51 -10.87 -4.09
N ALA A 86 10.58 -11.80 -3.82
CA ALA A 86 9.99 -12.65 -4.86
C ALA A 86 9.39 -11.86 -6.02
N VAL A 87 8.66 -10.77 -5.75
CA VAL A 87 8.08 -9.89 -6.78
C VAL A 87 9.14 -9.07 -7.51
N SER A 88 10.24 -8.71 -6.83
CA SER A 88 11.32 -7.90 -7.43
C SER A 88 12.27 -8.68 -8.34
N GLU A 89 12.26 -10.01 -8.25
CA GLU A 89 13.09 -10.85 -9.08
C GLU A 89 12.65 -10.75 -10.57
N PRO A 90 13.54 -10.41 -11.51
CA PRO A 90 13.19 -10.28 -12.93
C PRO A 90 12.45 -11.45 -13.60
N GLU A 91 12.57 -12.70 -13.13
CA GLU A 91 11.82 -13.85 -13.64
C GLU A 91 10.38 -13.94 -13.11
N PHE A 92 9.99 -13.14 -12.11
CA PHE A 92 8.65 -13.19 -11.52
C PHE A 92 7.55 -13.13 -12.61
N SER A 93 7.72 -12.22 -13.57
CA SER A 93 6.80 -12.04 -14.70
C SER A 93 6.69 -13.26 -15.63
N LYS A 94 7.65 -14.18 -15.59
CA LYS A 94 7.72 -15.40 -16.41
C LYS A 94 7.15 -16.63 -15.69
N LEU A 95 6.85 -16.52 -14.39
CA LEU A 95 6.22 -17.59 -13.65
C LEU A 95 4.80 -17.85 -14.16
N GLU A 96 4.24 -19.01 -13.84
CA GLU A 96 2.83 -19.27 -14.11
C GLU A 96 1.94 -18.20 -13.45
N LEU A 97 0.92 -17.72 -14.17
CA LEU A 97 0.06 -16.62 -13.72
C LEU A 97 -0.56 -16.88 -12.35
N ILE A 98 -1.02 -18.12 -12.10
CA ILE A 98 -1.61 -18.48 -10.80
C ILE A 98 -0.58 -18.35 -9.68
N PHE A 99 0.66 -18.75 -9.93
CA PHE A 99 1.73 -18.63 -8.95
C PHE A 99 2.08 -17.17 -8.65
N GLN A 100 2.10 -16.31 -9.68
CA GLN A 100 2.25 -14.85 -9.49
C GLN A 100 1.12 -14.29 -8.62
N CYS A 101 -0.13 -14.67 -8.90
CA CYS A 101 -1.30 -14.25 -8.11
C CYS A 101 -1.21 -14.72 -6.65
N LYS A 102 -0.70 -15.92 -6.38
CA LYS A 102 -0.48 -16.43 -5.01
C LYS A 102 0.51 -15.54 -4.24
N ILE A 103 1.67 -15.26 -4.83
CA ILE A 103 2.69 -14.39 -4.22
C ILE A 103 2.10 -12.99 -3.93
N LEU A 104 1.46 -12.37 -4.91
CA LEU A 104 0.87 -11.03 -4.78
C LEU A 104 -0.27 -10.99 -3.76
N THR A 105 -1.11 -12.03 -3.71
CA THR A 105 -2.20 -12.12 -2.74
C THR A 105 -1.66 -12.27 -1.32
N ASN A 106 -0.66 -13.14 -1.11
CA ASN A 106 -0.01 -13.29 0.19
C ASN A 106 0.68 -11.99 0.63
N LEU A 107 1.33 -11.29 -0.32
CA LEU A 107 1.94 -9.98 -0.04
C LEU A 107 0.88 -8.96 0.41
N GLY A 108 -0.25 -8.89 -0.30
CA GLY A 108 -1.36 -8.01 0.06
C GLY A 108 -1.94 -8.33 1.43
N ASN A 109 -2.17 -9.62 1.73
CA ASN A 109 -2.72 -10.06 3.02
C ASN A 109 -1.82 -9.62 4.19
N ASN A 110 -0.52 -9.85 4.06
CA ASN A 110 0.45 -9.48 5.08
C ASN A 110 0.57 -7.96 5.23
N LEU A 111 0.63 -7.20 4.13
CA LEU A 111 0.64 -5.73 4.19
C LEU A 111 -0.62 -5.19 4.88
N ASN A 112 -1.78 -5.76 4.59
CA ASN A 112 -3.04 -5.37 5.23
C ASN A 112 -3.03 -5.63 6.74
N GLN A 113 -2.48 -6.77 7.18
CA GLN A 113 -2.35 -7.10 8.60
C GLN A 113 -1.48 -6.08 9.36
N PHE A 114 -0.46 -5.50 8.71
CA PHE A 114 0.38 -4.44 9.26
C PHE A 114 -0.22 -3.03 9.13
N GLY A 115 -1.48 -2.91 8.72
CA GLY A 115 -2.13 -1.61 8.51
C GLY A 115 -1.68 -0.88 7.24
N ARG A 116 -0.90 -1.53 6.36
CA ARG A 116 -0.48 -0.98 5.05
C ARG A 116 -1.49 -1.33 3.96
N PHE A 117 -2.77 -1.09 4.26
CA PHE A 117 -3.89 -1.52 3.42
C PHE A 117 -3.91 -0.87 2.03
N ILE A 118 -3.36 0.34 1.85
CA ILE A 118 -3.22 0.99 0.53
C ILE A 118 -2.27 0.17 -0.38
N GLU A 119 -1.12 -0.27 0.14
CA GLU A 119 -0.21 -1.14 -0.61
C GLU A 119 -0.76 -2.55 -0.78
N ALA A 120 -1.56 -3.04 0.17
CA ALA A 120 -2.27 -4.29 0.02
C ALA A 120 -3.24 -4.26 -1.16
N ILE A 121 -4.02 -3.18 -1.29
CA ILE A 121 -4.90 -2.95 -2.45
C ILE A 121 -4.12 -2.99 -3.75
N GLN A 122 -2.94 -2.35 -3.81
CA GLN A 122 -2.09 -2.39 -5.01
C GLN A 122 -1.62 -3.81 -5.34
N ALA A 123 -1.22 -4.60 -4.34
CA ALA A 123 -0.79 -5.98 -4.55
C ALA A 123 -1.95 -6.87 -5.04
N TRP A 124 -3.14 -6.74 -4.46
CA TRP A 124 -4.32 -7.45 -4.92
C TRP A 124 -4.76 -6.97 -6.32
N ASP A 125 -4.70 -5.67 -6.61
CA ASP A 125 -5.00 -5.13 -7.94
C ASP A 125 -4.05 -5.69 -9.00
N PHE A 126 -2.77 -5.86 -8.67
CA PHE A 126 -1.83 -6.51 -9.56
C PHE A 126 -2.17 -7.99 -9.75
N ALA A 127 -2.49 -8.73 -8.68
CA ALA A 127 -2.94 -10.11 -8.84
C ALA A 127 -4.18 -10.22 -9.75
N LEU A 128 -5.13 -9.29 -9.61
CA LEU A 128 -6.37 -9.25 -10.38
C LEU A 128 -6.19 -8.74 -11.81
N SER A 129 -5.12 -8.00 -12.11
CA SER A 129 -4.80 -7.64 -13.51
C SER A 129 -4.22 -8.82 -14.29
N LEU A 130 -3.59 -9.78 -13.59
CA LEU A 130 -3.11 -11.04 -14.16
C LEU A 130 -4.23 -12.06 -14.31
N VAL A 131 -5.04 -12.24 -13.25
CA VAL A 131 -6.16 -13.21 -13.21
C VAL A 131 -7.39 -12.53 -12.58
N PRO A 132 -8.29 -11.95 -13.39
CA PRO A 132 -9.40 -11.11 -12.90
C PRO A 132 -10.38 -11.79 -11.95
N ASN A 133 -10.55 -13.11 -12.08
CA ASN A 133 -11.47 -13.91 -11.28
C ASN A 133 -10.75 -14.68 -10.15
N PHE A 134 -9.53 -14.29 -9.76
CA PHE A 134 -8.79 -14.97 -8.69
C PHE A 134 -9.46 -14.77 -7.33
N ALA A 135 -10.11 -15.83 -6.82
CA ALA A 135 -11.05 -15.77 -5.71
C ALA A 135 -10.43 -15.20 -4.43
N MET A 136 -9.21 -15.65 -4.10
CA MET A 136 -8.51 -15.19 -2.90
C MET A 136 -8.15 -13.71 -2.95
N ALA A 137 -7.67 -13.19 -4.10
CA ALA A 137 -7.37 -11.76 -4.23
C ALA A 137 -8.64 -10.91 -4.16
N LEU A 138 -9.71 -11.31 -4.85
CA LEU A 138 -11.00 -10.61 -4.81
C LEU A 138 -11.58 -10.56 -3.38
N GLY A 139 -11.60 -11.71 -2.70
CA GLY A 139 -12.16 -11.82 -1.36
C GLY A 139 -11.36 -11.03 -0.33
N ASN A 140 -10.02 -11.16 -0.34
CA ASN A 140 -9.14 -10.43 0.57
C ASN A 140 -9.19 -8.92 0.31
N LYS A 141 -9.22 -8.49 -0.96
CA LYS A 141 -9.42 -7.08 -1.32
C LYS A 141 -10.75 -6.55 -0.79
N GLY A 142 -11.84 -7.28 -1.00
CA GLY A 142 -13.16 -6.88 -0.50
C GLY A 142 -13.19 -6.72 1.01
N VAL A 143 -12.62 -7.67 1.75
CA VAL A 143 -12.50 -7.59 3.21
C VAL A 143 -11.63 -6.41 3.65
N GLY A 144 -10.45 -6.23 3.04
CA GLY A 144 -9.55 -5.10 3.33
C GLY A 144 -10.22 -3.75 3.08
N VAL A 145 -10.94 -3.60 1.98
CA VAL A 145 -11.69 -2.37 1.66
C VAL A 145 -12.84 -2.12 2.65
N ILE A 146 -13.53 -3.17 3.16
CA ILE A 146 -14.50 -3.01 4.26
C ILE A 146 -13.83 -2.45 5.51
N HIS A 147 -12.67 -2.99 5.90
CA HIS A 147 -11.95 -2.48 7.06
C HIS A 147 -11.53 -1.02 6.86
N TYR A 148 -11.03 -0.68 5.67
CA TYR A 148 -10.70 0.69 5.33
C TYR A 148 -11.93 1.61 5.41
N ALA A 149 -13.06 1.22 4.81
CA ALA A 149 -14.31 1.99 4.82
C ALA A 149 -14.80 2.29 6.24
N ARG A 150 -14.70 1.31 7.16
CA ARG A 150 -15.11 1.47 8.56
C ARG A 150 -14.27 2.48 9.34
N SER A 151 -13.03 2.68 8.91
CA SER A 151 -12.11 3.65 9.53
C SER A 151 -12.27 5.07 8.98
N LEU A 152 -13.10 5.28 7.94
CA LEU A 152 -13.34 6.61 7.38
C LEU A 152 -14.34 7.40 8.24
N TYR A 153 -14.05 8.69 8.41
CA TYR A 153 -14.95 9.64 9.07
C TYR A 153 -16.04 10.18 8.13
N ASP A 154 -15.84 10.05 6.81
CA ASP A 154 -16.79 10.45 5.79
C ASP A 154 -17.67 9.25 5.42
N TYR A 155 -18.91 9.27 5.88
CA TYR A 155 -19.88 8.18 5.65
C TYR A 155 -20.29 8.03 4.18
N GLY A 156 -20.24 9.11 3.38
CA GLY A 156 -20.53 9.06 1.95
C GLY A 156 -19.43 8.30 1.21
N HIS A 157 -18.17 8.65 1.47
CA HIS A 157 -17.02 7.91 0.95
C HIS A 157 -16.99 6.46 1.48
N ALA A 158 -17.30 6.24 2.75
CA ALA A 158 -17.41 4.89 3.30
C ALA A 158 -18.43 4.05 2.51
N GLY A 159 -19.61 4.60 2.22
CA GLY A 159 -20.62 3.95 1.38
C GLY A 159 -20.09 3.54 0.01
N ILE A 160 -19.34 4.42 -0.67
CA ILE A 160 -18.71 4.10 -1.96
C ILE A 160 -17.73 2.93 -1.83
N LEU A 161 -16.84 2.95 -0.83
CA LEU A 161 -15.90 1.86 -0.58
C LEU A 161 -16.62 0.54 -0.26
N PHE A 162 -17.68 0.57 0.56
CA PHE A 162 -18.52 -0.60 0.84
C PHE A 162 -19.17 -1.16 -0.42
N SER A 163 -19.65 -0.30 -1.32
CA SER A 163 -20.24 -0.70 -2.61
C SER A 163 -19.23 -1.43 -3.49
N HIS A 164 -18.01 -0.88 -3.62
CA HIS A 164 -16.92 -1.56 -4.32
C HIS A 164 -16.53 -2.88 -3.67
N ALA A 165 -16.39 -2.91 -2.34
CA ALA A 165 -16.07 -4.12 -1.59
C ALA A 165 -17.11 -5.23 -1.77
N LYS A 166 -18.41 -4.86 -1.74
CA LYS A 166 -19.51 -5.79 -2.02
C LYS A 166 -19.33 -6.46 -3.38
N ASN A 167 -18.99 -5.69 -4.42
CA ASN A 167 -18.77 -6.23 -5.75
C ASN A 167 -17.58 -7.20 -5.79
N TYR A 168 -16.45 -6.86 -5.17
CA TYR A 168 -15.29 -7.77 -5.09
C TYR A 168 -15.66 -9.10 -4.39
N LEU A 169 -16.41 -9.03 -3.29
CA LEU A 169 -16.84 -10.21 -2.54
C LEU A 169 -17.88 -11.05 -3.29
N LYS A 170 -18.77 -10.41 -4.05
CA LYS A 170 -19.73 -11.11 -4.91
C LYS A 170 -19.01 -11.94 -5.96
N GLU A 171 -18.02 -11.33 -6.63
CA GLU A 171 -17.23 -12.02 -7.65
C GLU A 171 -16.37 -13.13 -7.04
N SER A 172 -15.82 -12.95 -5.83
CA SER A 172 -14.98 -13.97 -5.17
C SER A 172 -15.73 -15.26 -4.80
N ILE A 173 -17.04 -15.17 -4.55
CA ILE A 173 -17.88 -16.35 -4.20
C ILE A 173 -18.69 -16.89 -5.38
N SER A 174 -18.58 -16.27 -6.54
CA SER A 174 -19.29 -16.65 -7.77
C SER A 174 -18.85 -18.03 -8.29
N GLN A 175 -19.63 -18.61 -9.21
CA GLN A 175 -19.25 -19.88 -9.85
C GLN A 175 -18.03 -19.72 -10.77
N GLY A 176 -17.80 -18.52 -11.31
CA GLY A 176 -16.67 -18.22 -12.18
C GLY A 176 -15.37 -17.92 -11.43
N ALA A 177 -15.38 -17.91 -10.09
CA ALA A 177 -14.21 -17.60 -9.28
C ALA A 177 -13.17 -18.74 -9.34
N LEU A 178 -11.91 -18.38 -9.63
CA LEU A 178 -10.79 -19.31 -9.72
C LEU A 178 -10.11 -19.47 -8.34
N TRP A 179 -9.99 -20.72 -7.88
CA TRP A 179 -9.28 -21.09 -6.66
C TRP A 179 -8.04 -21.90 -7.01
N ASP A 180 -6.87 -21.54 -6.47
CA ASP A 180 -5.57 -22.13 -6.83
C ASP A 180 -5.39 -23.57 -6.35
N SER A 181 -5.92 -23.91 -5.17
CA SER A 181 -5.77 -25.23 -4.55
C SER A 181 -7.12 -25.97 -4.42
N GLY A 182 -8.09 -25.62 -5.27
CA GLY A 182 -9.48 -26.06 -5.15
C GLY A 182 -10.30 -25.15 -4.22
N LEU A 183 -11.60 -25.44 -4.09
CA LEU A 183 -12.49 -24.63 -3.27
C LEU A 183 -12.07 -24.70 -1.79
N HIS A 184 -11.78 -23.56 -1.17
CA HIS A 184 -11.60 -23.42 0.28
C HIS A 184 -12.93 -23.02 0.93
N PRO A 185 -13.70 -23.97 1.52
CA PRO A 185 -15.07 -23.70 1.98
C PRO A 185 -15.11 -22.61 3.07
N GLU A 186 -14.13 -22.61 3.97
CA GLU A 186 -14.03 -21.65 5.07
C GLU A 186 -13.80 -20.23 4.55
N ALA A 187 -12.89 -20.06 3.58
CA ALA A 187 -12.62 -18.77 2.97
C ALA A 187 -13.83 -18.25 2.19
N LYS A 188 -14.50 -19.13 1.42
CA LYS A 188 -15.71 -18.76 0.68
C LYS A 188 -16.84 -18.32 1.61
N GLU A 189 -17.05 -19.03 2.71
CA GLU A 189 -18.06 -18.66 3.72
C GLU A 189 -17.67 -17.35 4.43
N TYR A 190 -16.40 -17.15 4.76
CA TYR A 190 -15.91 -15.89 5.31
C TYR A 190 -16.15 -14.70 4.37
N PHE A 191 -15.89 -14.85 3.07
CA PHE A 191 -16.19 -13.83 2.07
C PHE A 191 -17.69 -13.57 1.95
N ARG A 192 -18.52 -14.63 1.98
CA ARG A 192 -19.98 -14.51 1.97
C ARG A 192 -20.52 -13.74 3.18
N GLN A 193 -20.01 -14.00 4.37
CA GLN A 193 -20.41 -13.25 5.56
C GLN A 193 -20.06 -11.76 5.45
N ASN A 194 -18.89 -11.44 4.90
CA ASN A 194 -18.50 -10.05 4.67
C ASN A 194 -19.31 -9.40 3.54
N TYR A 195 -19.70 -10.14 2.50
CA TYR A 195 -20.63 -9.68 1.46
C TYR A 195 -21.96 -9.27 2.10
N ASN A 196 -22.57 -10.16 2.90
CA ASN A 196 -23.84 -9.90 3.59
C ASN A 196 -23.74 -8.69 4.54
N ARG A 197 -22.60 -8.53 5.22
CA ARG A 197 -22.35 -7.36 6.09
C ARG A 197 -22.27 -6.06 5.30
N ALA A 198 -21.60 -6.07 4.14
CA ALA A 198 -21.53 -4.90 3.27
C ALA A 198 -22.90 -4.55 2.68
N GLU A 199 -23.67 -5.54 2.24
CA GLU A 199 -25.03 -5.38 1.73
C GLU A 199 -25.95 -4.74 2.79
N ASN A 200 -26.00 -5.30 3.99
CA ASN A 200 -26.79 -4.76 5.11
C ASN A 200 -26.35 -3.32 5.48
N TYR A 201 -25.05 -3.02 5.43
CA TYR A 201 -24.58 -1.65 5.69
C TYR A 201 -25.10 -0.67 4.64
N LEU A 202 -25.01 -1.03 3.35
CA LEU A 202 -25.47 -0.19 2.24
C LEU A 202 -26.99 0.03 2.27
N GLU A 203 -27.76 -1.01 2.63
CA GLU A 203 -29.21 -0.90 2.85
C GLU A 203 -29.54 0.08 4.00
N LYS A 204 -28.85 -0.04 5.13
CA LYS A 204 -29.06 0.83 6.30
C LYS A 204 -28.83 2.31 6.02
N ILE A 205 -27.85 2.64 5.18
CA ILE A 205 -27.58 4.03 4.79
C ILE A 205 -28.39 4.48 3.57
N ALA A 206 -29.28 3.63 3.04
CA ALA A 206 -30.03 3.87 1.81
C ALA A 206 -29.10 4.32 0.65
N TYR A 207 -28.01 3.57 0.44
CA TYR A 207 -26.97 3.94 -0.53
C TYR A 207 -27.53 4.02 -1.96
N ASP A 208 -27.28 5.14 -2.64
CA ASP A 208 -27.63 5.34 -4.04
C ASP A 208 -26.59 4.70 -4.97
N PHE A 209 -26.96 3.57 -5.57
CA PHE A 209 -26.10 2.86 -6.53
C PHE A 209 -26.01 3.56 -7.90
N GLU A 210 -26.94 4.47 -8.22
CA GLU A 210 -26.99 5.19 -9.48
C GLU A 210 -26.18 6.50 -9.45
N PHE A 211 -25.62 6.84 -8.29
CA PHE A 211 -24.82 8.06 -8.14
C PHE A 211 -23.60 8.06 -9.08
N ASN A 212 -23.59 8.99 -10.03
CA ASN A 212 -22.53 9.10 -11.01
C ASN A 212 -21.26 9.73 -10.41
N LEU A 213 -20.25 8.90 -10.12
CA LEU A 213 -18.92 9.32 -9.65
C LEU A 213 -18.08 10.07 -10.71
N ASP A 214 -18.53 10.11 -11.96
CA ASP A 214 -17.82 10.71 -13.09
C ASP A 214 -18.48 11.99 -13.63
N GLN A 215 -19.37 12.61 -12.85
CA GLN A 215 -20.18 13.76 -13.29
C GLN A 215 -19.43 15.11 -13.33
N TRP A 216 -18.21 15.20 -12.79
CA TRP A 216 -17.48 16.47 -12.69
C TRP A 216 -16.40 16.60 -13.77
N PRO A 217 -16.12 17.82 -14.26
CA PRO A 217 -14.98 18.06 -15.13
C PRO A 217 -13.68 17.74 -14.39
N ILE A 218 -12.74 17.08 -15.09
CA ILE A 218 -11.45 16.72 -14.52
C ILE A 218 -10.63 17.96 -14.20
N GLY A 219 -10.62 18.98 -15.06
CA GLY A 219 -9.93 20.25 -14.87
C GLY A 219 -10.46 21.33 -15.82
N GLU A 220 -10.03 22.58 -15.62
CA GLU A 220 -10.55 23.74 -16.35
C GLU A 220 -9.81 24.00 -17.68
N ASN A 221 -8.54 23.58 -17.77
CA ASN A 221 -7.69 23.78 -18.95
C ASN A 221 -6.86 22.53 -19.28
N LYS A 222 -6.27 22.51 -20.48
CA LYS A 222 -5.51 21.34 -20.97
C LYS A 222 -4.36 20.92 -20.04
N LYS A 223 -3.64 21.87 -19.42
CA LYS A 223 -2.52 21.56 -18.50
C LYS A 223 -3.06 20.89 -17.24
N GLU A 224 -4.13 21.43 -16.66
CA GLU A 224 -4.75 20.86 -15.46
C GLU A 224 -5.36 19.49 -15.73
N VAL A 225 -6.07 19.31 -16.85
CA VAL A 225 -6.62 18.01 -17.25
C VAL A 225 -5.51 16.98 -17.38
N ALA A 226 -4.39 17.32 -18.03
CA ALA A 226 -3.24 16.43 -18.14
C ALA A 226 -2.67 16.04 -16.77
N TYR A 227 -2.49 17.02 -15.88
CA TYR A 227 -2.00 16.80 -14.52
C TYR A 227 -2.93 15.91 -13.70
N ARG A 228 -4.22 16.25 -13.61
CA ARG A 228 -5.16 15.50 -12.77
C ARG A 228 -5.44 14.11 -13.32
N THR A 229 -5.45 13.93 -14.64
CA THR A 229 -5.53 12.59 -15.26
C THR A 229 -4.29 11.76 -14.94
N TRP A 230 -3.10 12.37 -14.96
CA TRP A 230 -1.86 11.71 -14.52
C TRP A 230 -1.95 11.30 -13.04
N CYS A 231 -2.42 12.20 -12.16
CA CYS A 231 -2.62 11.88 -10.75
C CYS A 231 -3.61 10.72 -10.53
N LEU A 232 -4.75 10.69 -11.23
CA LEU A 232 -5.70 9.58 -11.16
C LEU A 232 -5.05 8.26 -11.58
N ARG A 233 -4.38 8.24 -12.73
CA ARG A 233 -3.71 7.03 -13.25
C ARG A 233 -2.70 6.45 -12.24
N HIS A 234 -1.99 7.31 -11.53
CA HIS A 234 -0.95 6.90 -10.57
C HIS A 234 -1.42 6.86 -9.11
N CYS A 235 -2.72 7.04 -8.86
CA CYS A 235 -3.29 7.05 -7.51
C CYS A 235 -2.68 8.11 -6.57
N LEU A 236 -2.42 9.32 -7.06
CA LEU A 236 -1.70 10.34 -6.29
C LEU A 236 -2.59 11.39 -5.62
N PHE A 237 -3.92 11.23 -5.59
CA PHE A 237 -4.80 12.12 -4.82
C PHE A 237 -4.94 11.64 -3.38
N LEU A 238 -4.91 12.57 -2.42
CA LEU A 238 -5.29 12.34 -1.04
C LEU A 238 -6.82 12.26 -0.92
N SER A 239 -7.39 11.17 -1.43
CA SER A 239 -8.80 10.84 -1.39
C SER A 239 -8.98 9.35 -1.20
N PRO A 240 -9.78 8.88 -0.22
CA PRO A 240 -10.05 7.45 -0.06
C PRO A 240 -10.66 6.79 -1.31
N LEU A 241 -11.41 7.56 -2.12
CA LEU A 241 -12.03 7.05 -3.34
C LEU A 241 -11.00 6.65 -4.39
N ASN A 242 -9.82 7.27 -4.34
CA ASN A 242 -8.72 7.02 -5.25
C ASN A 242 -8.18 5.58 -5.11
N ASP A 243 -8.40 4.92 -3.97
CA ASP A 243 -7.96 3.54 -3.73
C ASP A 243 -8.95 2.49 -4.28
N VAL A 244 -10.17 2.88 -4.63
CA VAL A 244 -11.20 1.95 -5.16
C VAL A 244 -11.68 2.29 -6.57
N CYS A 245 -11.53 3.54 -7.04
CA CYS A 245 -11.92 3.95 -8.38
C CYS A 245 -11.09 5.12 -8.91
N ARG A 246 -11.01 5.25 -10.25
CA ARG A 246 -10.30 6.33 -10.96
C ARG A 246 -11.29 7.27 -11.66
N LYS A 247 -12.31 7.71 -10.94
CA LYS A 247 -13.39 8.58 -11.45
C LYS A 247 -13.16 10.03 -11.07
N SER A 248 -13.88 10.96 -11.71
CA SER A 248 -13.74 12.40 -11.43
C SER A 248 -13.94 12.77 -9.94
N ALA A 249 -14.77 12.02 -9.21
CA ALA A 249 -14.95 12.15 -7.76
C ALA A 249 -13.63 11.99 -6.96
N SER A 250 -12.72 11.14 -7.44
CA SER A 250 -11.42 10.88 -6.80
C SER A 250 -10.36 11.95 -7.13
N ALA A 251 -10.64 12.88 -8.05
CA ALA A 251 -9.65 13.81 -8.60
C ALA A 251 -9.38 15.05 -7.73
N ARG A 252 -9.40 14.89 -6.39
CA ARG A 252 -9.31 15.98 -5.40
C ARG A 252 -8.66 15.51 -4.10
N ASP A 253 -7.94 16.40 -3.40
CA ASP A 253 -7.28 16.12 -2.12
C ASP A 253 -8.18 16.40 -0.90
N VAL A 254 -9.30 15.66 -0.83
CA VAL A 254 -10.39 15.88 0.14
C VAL A 254 -10.12 15.30 1.54
N LEU A 255 -9.15 14.39 1.68
CA LEU A 255 -8.84 13.73 2.96
C LEU A 255 -8.40 14.75 4.02
N HIS A 256 -9.03 14.77 5.18
CA HIS A 256 -8.69 15.65 6.30
C HIS A 256 -8.84 14.91 7.64
N LEU A 257 -8.53 15.59 8.74
CA LEU A 257 -8.78 15.08 10.09
C LEU A 257 -10.29 14.92 10.37
N PRO A 258 -10.68 13.86 11.11
CA PRO A 258 -12.02 13.78 11.69
C PRO A 258 -12.25 14.88 12.73
N SER A 259 -13.50 15.02 13.18
CA SER A 259 -13.83 15.84 14.34
C SER A 259 -12.98 15.44 15.55
N HIS A 260 -12.36 16.42 16.19
CA HIS A 260 -11.51 16.25 17.37
C HIS A 260 -11.71 17.43 18.33
N THR A 261 -11.30 17.25 19.58
CA THR A 261 -11.55 18.20 20.66
C THR A 261 -10.26 18.78 21.21
N TYR A 262 -10.35 20.03 21.69
CA TYR A 262 -9.28 20.72 22.41
C TYR A 262 -9.74 21.00 23.84
N LYS A 263 -8.78 21.14 24.76
CA LYS A 263 -9.09 21.74 26.07
C LYS A 263 -9.49 23.21 25.86
N ILE A 264 -10.30 23.75 26.78
CA ILE A 264 -10.83 25.13 26.66
C ILE A 264 -9.72 26.19 26.49
N ASN A 265 -8.59 25.99 27.16
CA ASN A 265 -7.44 26.91 27.12
C ASN A 265 -6.36 26.47 26.12
N GLU A 266 -6.64 25.48 25.27
CA GLU A 266 -5.70 24.96 24.29
C GLU A 266 -5.97 25.55 22.92
N GLU A 267 -4.91 26.02 22.26
CA GLU A 267 -4.99 26.57 20.93
C GLU A 267 -5.20 25.45 19.88
N PRO A 268 -6.25 25.55 19.02
CA PRO A 268 -6.45 24.62 17.93
C PRO A 268 -5.30 24.65 16.92
N ARG A 269 -4.57 23.53 16.79
CA ARG A 269 -3.34 23.46 15.95
C ARG A 269 -3.33 22.35 14.90
N PHE A 270 -4.01 21.23 15.15
CA PHE A 270 -3.91 20.04 14.29
C PHE A 270 -4.45 20.25 12.87
N PRO A 271 -5.55 21.00 12.63
CA PRO A 271 -5.97 21.33 11.27
C PRO A 271 -4.89 22.07 10.49
N ASN A 272 -4.21 23.04 11.12
CA ASN A 272 -3.14 23.80 10.46
C ASN A 272 -1.92 22.91 10.17
N TYR A 273 -1.55 22.02 11.10
CA TYR A 273 -0.47 21.06 10.87
C TYR A 273 -0.80 20.10 9.73
N TYR A 274 -2.04 19.60 9.68
CA TYR A 274 -2.48 18.72 8.61
C TYR A 274 -2.55 19.45 7.25
N ASN A 275 -2.99 20.72 7.23
CA ASN A 275 -2.95 21.57 6.04
C ASN A 275 -1.53 21.71 5.49
N LEU A 276 -0.54 21.90 6.36
CA LEU A 276 0.87 21.98 5.95
C LEU A 276 1.34 20.67 5.30
N LEU A 277 1.09 19.53 5.95
CA LEU A 277 1.43 18.21 5.41
C LEU A 277 0.80 18.00 4.02
N LYS A 278 -0.48 18.33 3.90
CA LYS A 278 -1.23 18.22 2.64
C LYS A 278 -0.64 19.12 1.55
N GLN A 279 -0.37 20.38 1.87
CA GLN A 279 0.13 21.35 0.89
C GLN A 279 1.53 20.96 0.39
N GLU A 280 2.40 20.49 1.28
CA GLU A 280 3.72 20.01 0.91
C GLU A 280 3.65 18.76 0.01
N TYR A 281 2.77 17.80 0.33
CA TYR A 281 2.52 16.63 -0.53
C TYR A 281 2.04 17.04 -1.93
N VAL A 282 1.02 17.90 -1.98
CA VAL A 282 0.45 18.38 -3.25
C VAL A 282 1.51 19.10 -4.09
N THR A 283 2.40 19.86 -3.43
CA THR A 283 3.54 20.52 -4.08
C THR A 283 4.54 19.51 -4.61
N ALA A 284 4.96 18.53 -3.79
CA ALA A 284 5.88 17.48 -4.20
C ALA A 284 5.36 16.69 -5.41
N ARG A 285 4.06 16.34 -5.38
CA ARG A 285 3.35 15.67 -6.48
C ARG A 285 3.36 16.50 -7.77
N PHE A 286 3.09 17.80 -7.68
CA PHE A 286 3.09 18.67 -8.86
C PHE A 286 4.49 18.86 -9.44
N VAL A 287 5.52 19.01 -8.60
CA VAL A 287 6.92 19.09 -9.05
C VAL A 287 7.33 17.79 -9.75
N LEU A 288 6.88 16.63 -9.27
CA LEU A 288 7.10 15.34 -9.93
C LEU A 288 6.42 15.26 -11.31
N PHE A 289 5.20 15.79 -11.44
CA PHE A 289 4.52 15.89 -12.73
C PHE A 289 5.28 16.78 -13.70
N GLU A 290 5.75 17.95 -13.26
CA GLU A 290 6.50 18.87 -14.11
C GLU A 290 7.89 18.36 -14.48
N SER A 291 8.57 17.62 -13.59
CA SER A 291 9.87 17.01 -13.88
C SER A 291 9.77 15.95 -14.98
N SER A 292 8.64 15.26 -15.07
CA SER A 292 8.32 14.27 -16.10
C SER A 292 7.84 14.88 -17.43
N GLY A 293 7.76 16.22 -17.50
CA GLY A 293 7.23 16.98 -18.63
C GLY A 293 8.20 17.18 -19.80
N ASN A 294 8.01 18.29 -20.53
CA ASN A 294 8.68 18.58 -21.80
C ASN A 294 10.21 18.41 -21.73
N LYS A 295 10.77 17.61 -22.65
CA LYS A 295 12.20 17.24 -22.72
C LYS A 295 13.11 18.36 -23.25
N ASN A 296 12.55 19.52 -23.55
CA ASN A 296 13.33 20.64 -24.06
C ASN A 296 14.27 21.15 -22.96
N GLU A 297 15.45 21.58 -23.38
CA GLU A 297 16.43 22.22 -22.52
C GLU A 297 15.79 23.39 -21.76
N HIS A 298 15.94 23.40 -20.44
CA HIS A 298 15.43 24.49 -19.62
C HIS A 298 16.37 25.68 -19.70
N ILE A 299 15.84 26.90 -19.62
CA ILE A 299 16.66 28.12 -19.72
C ILE A 299 17.75 28.22 -18.64
N SER A 300 17.56 27.57 -17.48
CA SER A 300 18.56 27.52 -16.41
C SER A 300 19.74 26.60 -16.72
N ASP A 301 19.59 25.70 -17.69
CA ASP A 301 20.63 24.75 -18.07
C ASP A 301 21.56 25.34 -19.14
N ARG A 302 21.17 26.47 -19.76
CA ARG A 302 21.97 27.16 -20.77
C ARG A 302 23.26 27.69 -20.17
N ASP A 303 24.36 27.47 -20.88
CA ASP A 303 25.71 27.92 -20.52
C ASP A 303 26.19 27.42 -19.14
N VAL A 304 25.61 26.33 -18.64
CA VAL A 304 26.10 25.63 -17.44
C VAL A 304 27.17 24.63 -17.86
N LEU A 305 28.44 24.97 -17.60
CA LEU A 305 29.57 24.08 -17.86
C LEU A 305 29.57 22.90 -16.89
N LEU A 306 29.23 21.71 -17.39
CA LEU A 306 29.28 20.44 -16.66
C LEU A 306 30.23 19.47 -17.35
N ILE A 307 31.01 18.73 -16.56
CA ILE A 307 31.92 17.71 -17.07
C ILE A 307 31.22 16.35 -16.97
N ASN A 308 31.20 15.59 -18.07
CA ASN A 308 30.64 14.24 -18.08
C ASN A 308 31.61 13.26 -17.38
N GLY A 309 31.15 12.63 -16.29
CA GLY A 309 31.90 11.65 -15.51
C GLY A 309 31.85 10.21 -16.06
N PHE A 310 31.11 9.94 -17.14
CA PHE A 310 30.86 8.60 -17.70
C PHE A 310 30.24 7.59 -16.73
N ASP A 311 29.55 8.08 -15.70
CA ASP A 311 28.88 7.30 -14.65
C ASP A 311 27.36 7.17 -14.86
N GLY A 312 26.83 7.75 -15.95
CA GLY A 312 25.40 7.74 -16.27
C GLY A 312 24.57 8.73 -15.46
N VAL A 313 25.19 9.62 -14.67
CA VAL A 313 24.48 10.64 -13.90
C VAL A 313 23.86 11.67 -14.85
N GLN A 314 22.57 11.93 -14.65
CA GLN A 314 21.84 12.97 -15.36
C GLN A 314 21.85 14.27 -14.57
N PHE A 315 22.24 15.35 -15.25
CA PHE A 315 22.20 16.71 -14.73
C PHE A 315 21.16 17.54 -15.49
N GLY A 316 20.76 18.66 -14.90
CA GLY A 316 19.82 19.62 -15.49
C GLY A 316 18.62 19.87 -14.60
N TYR A 317 17.88 20.94 -14.91
CA TYR A 317 16.77 21.43 -14.13
C TYR A 317 15.73 20.35 -13.81
N ARG A 318 15.37 19.52 -14.79
CA ARG A 318 14.38 18.45 -14.61
C ARG A 318 14.86 17.36 -13.65
N ALA A 319 16.14 16.99 -13.70
CA ALA A 319 16.73 16.04 -12.77
C ALA A 319 16.72 16.61 -11.33
N GLU A 320 17.04 17.89 -11.16
CA GLU A 320 16.95 18.55 -9.85
C GLU A 320 15.51 18.75 -9.35
N GLN A 321 14.54 18.99 -10.25
CA GLN A 321 13.12 18.98 -9.89
C GLN A 321 12.68 17.61 -9.37
N LEU A 322 13.07 16.52 -10.05
CA LEU A 322 12.78 15.15 -9.58
C LEU A 322 13.38 14.88 -8.19
N LYS A 323 14.66 15.23 -8.00
CA LYS A 323 15.32 15.12 -6.69
C LYS A 323 14.61 15.96 -5.63
N THR A 324 14.14 17.17 -5.99
CA THR A 324 13.40 18.05 -5.08
C THR A 324 12.04 17.46 -4.69
N ALA A 325 11.28 16.92 -5.66
CA ALA A 325 10.04 16.22 -5.37
C ALA A 325 10.26 15.04 -4.40
N TYR A 326 11.32 14.26 -4.62
CA TYR A 326 11.70 13.16 -3.73
C TYR A 326 12.06 13.65 -2.33
N ARG A 327 12.91 14.68 -2.20
CA ARG A 327 13.29 15.27 -0.89
C ARG A 327 12.07 15.77 -0.12
N LEU A 328 11.16 16.48 -0.79
CA LEU A 328 9.92 16.97 -0.18
C LEU A 328 9.05 15.80 0.31
N ALA A 329 8.81 14.81 -0.56
CA ALA A 329 8.02 13.63 -0.20
C ALA A 329 8.65 12.85 0.96
N TYR A 330 9.97 12.69 0.98
CA TYR A 330 10.66 11.99 2.06
C TYR A 330 10.59 12.76 3.38
N SER A 331 10.74 14.09 3.34
CA SER A 331 10.65 14.94 4.54
C SER A 331 9.28 14.92 5.21
N LEU A 332 8.21 14.53 4.49
CA LEU A 332 6.88 14.37 5.06
C LEU A 332 6.81 13.24 6.09
N PHE A 333 7.62 12.18 5.96
CA PHE A 333 7.56 11.06 6.90
C PHE A 333 7.90 11.48 8.33
N ASP A 334 8.95 12.30 8.50
CA ASP A 334 9.33 12.82 9.80
C ASP A 334 8.25 13.76 10.36
N LYS A 335 7.65 14.59 9.51
CA LYS A 335 6.57 15.51 9.89
C LYS A 335 5.30 14.76 10.31
N ILE A 336 4.95 13.69 9.59
CA ILE A 336 3.85 12.79 9.94
C ILE A 336 4.14 12.13 11.29
N ALA A 337 5.36 11.63 11.51
CA ALA A 337 5.73 11.00 12.79
C ALA A 337 5.58 11.98 13.97
N LEU A 338 6.05 13.22 13.82
CA LEU A 338 5.85 14.26 14.86
C LEU A 338 4.38 14.62 15.04
N PHE A 339 3.64 14.81 13.93
CA PHE A 339 2.21 15.06 13.98
C PHE A 339 1.48 13.97 14.77
N LEU A 340 1.75 12.69 14.48
CA LEU A 340 1.13 11.55 15.15
C LEU A 340 1.55 11.47 16.62
N ASN A 341 2.81 11.73 16.95
CA ASN A 341 3.30 11.74 18.33
C ASN A 341 2.55 12.76 19.18
N GLU A 342 2.27 13.96 18.64
CA GLU A 342 1.48 14.98 19.33
C GLU A 342 -0.02 14.69 19.31
N TYR A 343 -0.57 14.27 18.16
CA TYR A 343 -2.00 14.05 17.98
C TYR A 343 -2.53 12.88 18.82
N TYR A 344 -1.74 11.83 18.97
CA TYR A 344 -2.09 10.65 19.78
C TYR A 344 -1.44 10.64 21.16
N GLU A 345 -0.76 11.73 21.56
CA GLU A 345 -0.06 11.85 22.84
C GLU A 345 0.87 10.65 23.15
N VAL A 346 1.58 10.15 22.13
CA VAL A 346 2.41 8.93 22.24
C VAL A 346 3.57 9.10 23.25
N GLY A 347 4.01 10.34 23.49
CA GLY A 347 4.96 10.67 24.56
C GLY A 347 6.44 10.52 24.17
N LEU A 348 6.76 10.40 22.88
CA LEU A 348 8.15 10.37 22.42
C LEU A 348 8.77 11.77 22.57
N LYS A 349 9.97 11.83 23.16
CA LYS A 349 10.74 13.07 23.27
C LYS A 349 11.19 13.48 21.87
N ALA A 350 10.87 14.70 21.44
CA ALA A 350 11.30 15.28 20.18
C ALA A 350 12.81 15.63 20.14
N ARG A 351 13.69 14.76 20.68
CA ARG A 351 15.14 14.93 20.60
C ARG A 351 15.62 14.34 19.27
N GLY A 352 15.79 15.22 18.27
CA GLY A 352 16.42 14.86 17.00
C GLY A 352 15.91 15.60 15.76
N CYS A 353 14.71 16.19 15.79
CA CYS A 353 14.13 16.91 14.65
C CYS A 353 14.30 18.43 14.79
N SER A 354 15.53 18.94 14.62
CA SER A 354 15.85 20.36 14.80
C SER A 354 15.19 21.31 13.81
N GLN A 355 14.71 20.84 12.64
CA GLN A 355 14.10 21.71 11.63
C GLN A 355 12.59 22.00 11.87
N LEU A 356 11.90 21.18 12.66
CA LEU A 356 10.44 21.29 12.84
C LEU A 356 10.03 22.06 14.10
N SER A 357 10.86 22.11 15.13
CA SER A 357 10.67 23.10 16.21
C SER A 357 10.63 24.51 15.64
N HIS A 358 11.44 24.82 14.62
CA HIS A 358 11.42 26.11 13.95
C HIS A 358 10.20 26.34 13.05
N ILE A 359 9.64 25.31 12.39
CA ILE A 359 8.42 25.44 11.56
C ILE A 359 7.17 25.57 12.44
N MET A 360 7.08 24.81 13.52
CA MET A 360 6.00 24.94 14.52
C MET A 360 6.08 26.28 15.26
N VAL A 361 7.28 26.81 15.52
CA VAL A 361 7.49 28.17 16.06
C VAL A 361 7.19 29.26 15.01
N ALA A 362 7.54 29.07 13.74
CA ALA A 362 7.23 30.02 12.67
C ALA A 362 5.72 30.15 12.42
N THR A 363 4.96 29.06 12.63
CA THR A 363 3.48 29.11 12.52
C THR A 363 2.85 29.89 13.68
N LYS A 364 3.46 29.88 14.88
CA LYS A 364 3.08 30.76 15.99
C LYS A 364 3.38 32.25 15.71
N LEU A 365 4.35 32.55 14.85
CA LEU A 365 4.73 33.94 14.52
C LEU A 365 3.90 34.56 13.39
N ASN A 366 3.18 33.77 12.60
CA ASN A 366 2.32 34.26 11.51
C ASN A 366 0.84 34.46 11.91
N ILE A 367 0.49 34.25 13.18
CA ILE A 367 -0.88 34.45 13.72
C ILE A 367 -0.90 35.57 14.80
N ALA A 368 0.21 36.32 14.96
CA ALA A 368 0.28 37.48 15.85
C ALA A 368 0.02 38.80 15.12
#